data_AF-A0A356V9K8-F1
#
_entry.id   AF-A0A356V9K8-F1
#
_cell.length_a   1.000
_cell.length_b   1.000
_cell.length_c   1.000
_cell.angle_alpha   90.00
_cell.angle_beta   90.00
_cell.angle_gamma   90.00
#
_symmetry.space_group_name_H-M   'P 1'
#
loop_
_entity.id
_entity.type
_entity.pdbx_description
1 polymer ?
#
loop_
_entity_poly.entity_id
_entity_poly.type
_entity_poly.pdbx_seq_one_letter_code
_entity_poly.pdbx_strand_id
1 'polypeptide(L)'
;MVPLRPPFVDERGEIQNLVDAPLGSALVITSKHGATRGNHYHKTDFHYCWLQRGGLIYAHRPVGERGAYQRWVIQPGQLFYTPAMYEHIMEFTED
;
A
#
# COMPACT_ATOMS: atom_id res chain seq x y z
N MET A 1 8.50 1.77 1.94
CA MET A 1 8.11 0.41 2.40
C MET A 1 8.07 0.39 3.91
N VAL A 2 7.12 -0.34 4.49
CA VAL A 2 7.04 -0.54 5.94
C VAL A 2 7.49 -1.97 6.23
N PRO A 3 8.59 -2.19 6.95
CA PRO A 3 9.02 -3.52 7.32
C PRO A 3 7.97 -4.22 8.18
N LEU A 4 7.62 -5.45 7.81
CA LEU A 4 6.74 -6.30 8.63
C LEU A 4 7.55 -6.91 9.78
N ARG A 5 6.95 -6.99 10.97
CA ARG A 5 7.50 -7.76 12.08
C ARG A 5 7.49 -9.24 11.72
N PRO A 6 8.44 -10.06 12.21
CA PRO A 6 8.39 -11.51 12.03
C PRO A 6 7.04 -12.06 12.48
N PRO A 7 6.46 -13.03 11.75
CA PRO A 7 5.21 -13.65 12.15
C PRO A 7 5.42 -14.49 13.42
N PHE A 8 4.34 -14.68 14.17
CA PHE A 8 4.28 -15.75 15.16
C PHE A 8 3.98 -17.07 14.43
N VAL A 9 4.74 -18.12 14.69
CA VAL A 9 4.64 -19.41 13.98
C VAL A 9 4.50 -20.55 14.99
N ASP A 10 3.51 -21.42 14.77
CA ASP A 10 3.34 -22.69 15.49
C ASP A 10 2.83 -23.81 14.56
N GLU A 11 2.49 -24.97 15.13
CA GLU A 11 2.02 -26.14 14.35
C GLU A 11 0.74 -25.91 13.54
N ARG A 12 -0.01 -24.83 13.81
CA ARG A 12 -1.26 -24.47 13.13
C ARG A 12 -1.02 -23.55 11.93
N GLY A 13 0.18 -22.98 11.80
CA GLY A 13 0.54 -22.03 10.75
C GLY A 13 1.20 -20.76 11.30
N GLU A 14 0.99 -19.64 10.61
CA GLU A 14 1.59 -18.35 10.95
C GLU A 14 0.55 -17.23 11.14
N ILE A 15 0.87 -16.29 12.03
CA ILE A 15 0.12 -15.05 12.25
C ILE A 15 1.03 -13.87 11.94
N GLN A 16 0.80 -13.24 10.79
CA GLN A 16 1.50 -12.02 10.39
C GLN A 16 0.72 -10.78 10.85
N ASN A 17 1.29 -10.02 11.77
CA ASN A 17 0.72 -8.73 12.15
C ASN A 17 1.05 -7.69 11.06
N LEU A 18 0.01 -7.12 10.43
CA LEU A 18 0.14 -6.11 9.38
C LEU A 18 0.16 -4.69 9.96
N VAL A 19 -0.78 -4.38 10.85
CA VAL A 19 -0.89 -3.07 11.50
C VAL A 19 -1.32 -3.27 12.95
N ASP A 20 -0.63 -2.59 13.86
CA ASP A 20 -0.86 -2.63 15.31
C ASP A 20 -0.99 -1.20 15.84
N ALA A 21 -2.02 -0.52 15.35
CA ALA A 21 -2.33 0.87 15.63
C ALA A 21 -3.85 1.11 15.47
N PRO A 22 -4.42 2.17 16.06
CA PRO A 22 -5.81 2.53 15.83
C PRO A 22 -6.09 2.76 14.33
N LEU A 23 -7.15 2.12 13.83
CA LEU A 23 -7.60 2.23 12.45
C LEU A 23 -9.05 2.72 12.43
N GLY A 24 -9.36 3.61 11.48
CA GLY A 24 -10.75 4.01 11.23
C GLY A 24 -11.53 2.93 10.47
N SER A 25 -10.91 2.32 9.45
CA SER A 25 -11.51 1.26 8.65
C SER A 25 -10.47 0.29 8.12
N ALA A 26 -10.91 -0.92 7.77
CA ALA A 26 -10.12 -1.95 7.09
C ALA A 26 -10.86 -2.37 5.82
N LEU A 27 -10.16 -2.32 4.69
CA LEU A 27 -10.75 -2.50 3.37
C LEU A 27 -10.03 -3.62 2.61
N VAL A 28 -10.79 -4.38 1.82
CA VAL A 28 -10.24 -5.33 0.84
C VAL A 28 -10.50 -4.77 -0.55
N ILE A 29 -9.45 -4.61 -1.34
CA ILE A 29 -9.52 -4.06 -2.68
C ILE A 29 -9.14 -5.16 -3.67
N THR A 30 -10.00 -5.38 -4.66
CA THR A 30 -9.67 -6.13 -5.87
C THR A 30 -9.66 -5.18 -7.05
N SER A 31 -8.66 -5.31 -7.91
CA SER A 31 -8.45 -4.51 -9.12
C SER A 31 -8.04 -5.45 -10.25
N LYS A 32 -8.36 -5.09 -11.49
CA LYS A 32 -7.91 -5.81 -12.68
C LYS A 32 -6.54 -5.29 -13.12
N HIS A 33 -5.81 -6.10 -13.88
CA HIS A 33 -4.63 -5.65 -14.60
C HIS A 33 -4.93 -4.37 -15.41
N GLY A 34 -4.02 -3.38 -15.34
CA GLY A 34 -4.13 -2.09 -16.00
C GLY A 34 -5.05 -1.09 -15.29
N ALA A 35 -5.73 -1.48 -14.21
CA ALA A 35 -6.54 -0.54 -13.43
C ALA A 35 -5.64 0.44 -12.66
N THR A 36 -6.19 1.63 -12.43
CA THR A 36 -5.58 2.67 -11.60
C THR A 36 -6.48 2.99 -10.42
N ARG A 37 -5.91 3.08 -9.23
CA ARG A 37 -6.56 3.66 -8.04
C ARG A 37 -5.66 4.73 -7.42
N GLY A 38 -6.24 5.61 -6.61
CA GLY A 38 -5.56 6.82 -6.19
C GLY A 38 -5.75 7.93 -7.23
N ASN A 39 -4.65 8.52 -7.69
CA ASN A 39 -4.60 9.75 -8.48
C ASN A 39 -5.27 10.95 -7.78
N HIS A 40 -5.04 11.03 -6.47
CA HIS A 40 -5.48 12.11 -5.60
C HIS A 40 -4.57 12.16 -4.36
N TYR A 41 -4.90 13.03 -3.40
CA TYR A 41 -4.26 13.09 -2.10
C TYR A 41 -5.29 13.31 -1.01
N HIS A 42 -4.95 12.90 0.21
CA HIS A 42 -5.73 13.19 1.40
C HIS A 42 -5.09 14.32 2.19
N LYS A 43 -5.93 15.19 2.79
CA LYS A 43 -5.44 16.27 3.65
C LYS A 43 -4.97 15.76 5.02
N THR A 44 -5.72 14.80 5.58
CA THR A 44 -5.50 14.28 6.93
C THR A 44 -5.42 12.76 7.00
N ASP A 45 -5.96 12.06 6.00
CA ASP A 45 -6.03 10.60 5.99
C ASP A 45 -4.74 9.97 5.47
N PHE A 46 -4.48 8.74 5.92
CA PHE A 46 -3.31 7.96 5.53
C PHE A 46 -3.66 6.47 5.50
N HIS A 47 -2.89 5.70 4.74
CA HIS A 47 -3.16 4.27 4.61
C HIS A 47 -1.90 3.43 4.77
N TYR A 48 -2.07 2.30 5.46
CA TYR A 48 -1.19 1.15 5.32
C TYR A 48 -1.82 0.21 4.28
N CYS A 49 -1.05 -0.18 3.28
CA CYS A 49 -1.51 -1.00 2.17
C CYS A 49 -0.65 -2.26 2.08
N TRP A 50 -1.27 -3.42 2.18
CA TRP A 50 -0.62 -4.73 2.06
C TRP A 50 -1.06 -5.41 0.77
N LEU A 51 -0.10 -5.87 -0.03
CA LEU A 51 -0.41 -6.59 -1.25
C LEU A 51 -0.52 -8.10 -0.97
N GLN A 52 -1.73 -8.65 -1.03
CA GLN A 52 -1.95 -10.07 -0.80
C GLN A 52 -1.44 -10.94 -1.97
N ARG A 53 -1.74 -10.56 -3.21
CA ARG A 53 -1.36 -11.27 -4.45
C ARG A 53 -1.36 -10.32 -5.65
N GLY A 54 -0.76 -10.76 -6.76
CA GLY A 54 -0.60 -9.96 -7.98
C GLY A 54 0.55 -8.96 -7.87
N GLY A 55 0.47 -7.85 -8.62
CA GLY A 55 1.50 -6.82 -8.66
C GLY A 55 0.89 -5.43 -8.78
N LEU A 56 1.56 -4.44 -8.18
CA LEU A 56 1.23 -3.04 -8.44
C LEU A 56 2.48 -2.15 -8.37
N ILE A 57 2.44 -1.05 -9.11
CA ILE A 57 3.38 0.06 -8.97
C ILE A 57 2.71 1.14 -8.13
N TYR A 58 3.31 1.44 -6.99
CA TYR A 58 2.92 2.59 -6.18
C TYR A 58 3.82 3.76 -6.53
N ALA A 59 3.23 4.92 -6.77
CA ALA A 59 3.97 6.15 -6.99
C ALA A 59 3.40 7.27 -6.13
N HIS A 60 4.27 8.12 -5.57
CA HIS A 60 3.82 9.31 -4.86
C HIS A 60 4.79 10.48 -4.95
N ARG A 61 4.30 11.66 -4.58
CA ARG A 61 5.07 12.90 -4.45
C ARG A 61 4.34 13.86 -3.49
N PRO A 62 5.05 14.68 -2.71
CA PRO A 62 4.43 15.77 -1.96
C PRO A 62 3.56 16.67 -2.84
N VAL A 63 2.41 17.10 -2.30
CA VAL A 63 1.51 18.03 -2.99
C VAL A 63 2.25 19.33 -3.32
N GLY A 64 2.14 19.78 -4.56
CA GLY A 64 2.74 21.03 -5.04
C GLY A 64 4.22 20.95 -5.42
N GLU A 65 4.89 19.83 -5.15
CA GLU A 65 6.23 19.60 -5.68
C GLU A 65 6.16 19.39 -7.20
N ARG A 66 7.17 19.89 -7.93
CA ARG A 66 7.29 19.72 -9.39
C ARG A 66 8.36 18.69 -9.69
N GLY A 67 8.09 17.75 -10.58
CA GLY A 67 9.05 16.73 -11.00
C GLY A 67 8.45 15.34 -11.09
N ALA A 68 9.31 14.32 -11.19
CA ALA A 68 8.87 12.94 -11.28
C ALA A 68 8.34 12.42 -9.93
N TYR A 69 7.41 11.46 -10.00
CA TYR A 69 6.99 10.70 -8.82
C TYR A 69 8.10 9.75 -8.39
N GLN A 70 8.27 9.58 -7.08
CA GLN A 70 8.99 8.42 -6.57
C GLN A 70 8.11 7.19 -6.79
N ARG A 71 8.71 6.08 -7.25
CA ARG A 71 8.00 4.86 -7.67
C ARG A 71 8.58 3.63 -6.99
N TRP A 72 7.72 2.70 -6.62
CA TRP A 72 8.07 1.38 -6.09
C TRP A 72 7.23 0.31 -6.77
N VAL A 73 7.90 -0.76 -7.18
CA VAL A 73 7.21 -2.01 -7.53
C VAL A 73 6.91 -2.74 -6.23
N ILE A 74 5.64 -2.98 -5.95
CA ILE A 74 5.19 -3.66 -4.76
C ILE A 74 4.95 -5.13 -5.10
N GLN A 75 5.55 -6.00 -4.32
CA GLN A 75 5.46 -7.46 -4.44
C GLN A 75 4.46 -8.03 -3.43
N PRO A 76 3.86 -9.20 -3.69
CA PRO A 76 3.04 -9.91 -2.71
C PRO A 76 3.76 -10.04 -1.35
N GLY A 77 2.99 -9.90 -0.28
CA GLY A 77 3.48 -9.93 1.09
C GLY A 77 4.04 -8.61 1.59
N GLN A 78 4.27 -7.61 0.73
CA GLN A 78 4.83 -6.33 1.16
C GLN A 78 3.78 -5.35 1.68
N LEU A 79 4.16 -4.61 2.73
CA LEU A 79 3.40 -3.51 3.31
C LEU A 79 4.03 -2.17 2.89
N PHE A 80 3.21 -1.24 2.43
CA PHE A 80 3.63 0.14 2.13
C PHE A 80 2.69 1.15 2.75
N TYR A 81 3.14 2.41 2.84
CA TYR A 81 2.44 3.48 3.53
C TYR A 81 2.18 4.64 2.57
N THR A 82 0.95 5.14 2.56
CA THR A 82 0.54 6.30 1.79
C THR A 82 0.26 7.47 2.75
N PRO A 83 1.17 8.43 2.89
CA PRO A 83 1.00 9.55 3.80
C PRO A 83 -0.06 10.56 3.33
N ALA A 84 -0.65 11.29 4.28
CA ALA A 84 -1.37 12.52 3.98
C ALA A 84 -0.47 13.54 3.28
N MET A 85 -1.06 14.45 2.51
CA MET A 85 -0.37 15.51 1.75
C MET A 85 0.60 15.01 0.67
N TYR A 86 0.40 13.77 0.20
CA TYR A 86 1.08 13.22 -0.99
C TYR A 86 0.07 12.83 -2.06
N GLU A 87 0.28 13.35 -3.27
CA GLU A 87 -0.36 12.85 -4.48
C GLU A 87 0.14 11.43 -4.70
N HIS A 88 -0.78 10.48 -4.80
CA HIS A 88 -0.40 9.08 -4.92
C HIS A 88 -1.24 8.35 -5.97
N ILE A 89 -0.66 7.33 -6.58
CA ILE A 89 -1.30 6.49 -7.58
C ILE A 89 -0.82 5.05 -7.43
N MET A 90 -1.74 4.12 -7.63
CA MET A 90 -1.51 2.68 -7.67
C MET A 90 -1.91 2.17 -9.05
N GLU A 91 -0.93 1.68 -9.80
CA GLU A 91 -1.12 1.06 -11.12
C GLU A 91 -1.02 -0.46 -10.94
N PHE A 92 -2.12 -1.19 -11.16
CA PHE A 92 -2.16 -2.64 -10.96
C PHE A 92 -1.60 -3.37 -12.19
N THR A 93 -0.56 -4.18 -11.99
CA THR A 93 0.24 -4.79 -13.07
C THR A 93 -0.05 -6.27 -13.28
N GLU A 94 -0.86 -6.90 -12.42
CA GLU A 94 -1.30 -8.29 -12.54
C GLU A 94 -2.76 -8.42 -12.06
N ASP A 95 -3.42 -9.53 -12.40
CA ASP A 95 -4.79 -9.88 -11.97
C ASP A 95 -4.85 -10.58 -10.59
#